data_AF-A0A661IQ91-F1
#
_entry.id   AF-A0A661IQ91-F1
#
_cell.length_a   1.000
_cell.length_b   1.000
_cell.length_c   1.000
_cell.angle_alpha   90.00
_cell.angle_beta   90.00
_cell.angle_gamma   90.00
#
_symmetry.space_group_name_H-M   'P 1'
#
loop_
_entity.id
_entity.type
_entity.pdbx_description
1 polymer ?
#
loop_
_entity_poly.entity_id
_entity_poly.type
_entity_poly.pdbx_seq_one_letter_code
_entity_poly.pdbx_strand_id
1 'polypeptide(L)' 'MEERLKEMGERIRELRRVAEELKDIGGDIEAVRRNVERILASVRILELNICDVEDLERDV' A
#
# COMPACT_ATOMS: atom_id res chain seq x y z
N MET A 1 4.40 20.62 1.16
CA MET A 1 3.22 19.73 1.16
C MET A 1 3.60 18.45 0.43
N GLU A 2 4.16 18.60 -0.76
CA GLU A 2 4.89 17.61 -1.55
C GLU A 2 5.77 16.63 -0.75
N GLU A 3 6.69 17.10 0.11
CA GLU A 3 7.55 16.20 0.91
C GLU A 3 6.76 15.22 1.80
N ARG A 4 5.63 15.67 2.37
CA ARG A 4 4.76 14.81 3.19
C ARG A 4 4.01 13.80 2.33
N LEU A 5 3.58 14.19 1.12
CA LEU A 5 2.93 13.28 0.17
C LEU A 5 3.91 12.18 -0.27
N LYS A 6 5.14 12.55 -0.58
CA LYS A 6 6.20 11.60 -0.93
C LYS A 6 6.49 10.62 0.20
N GLU A 7 6.66 11.11 1.44
CA GLU A 7 6.90 10.24 2.60
C GLU A 7 5.72 9.28 2.81
N MET A 8 4.47 9.76 2.73
CA MET A 8 3.30 8.90 2.82
C MET A 8 3.24 7.87 1.69
N GLY A 9 3.53 8.27 0.45
CA GLY A 9 3.57 7.39 -0.72
C GLY A 9 4.62 6.28 -0.56
N GLU A 10 5.82 6.61 -0.08
CA GLU A 10 6.85 5.62 0.25
C GLU A 10 6.38 4.60 1.29
N ARG A 11 5.74 5.06 2.38
CA ARG A 11 5.20 4.17 3.42
C ARG A 11 4.05 3.30 2.93
N ILE A 12 3.17 3.83 2.07
CA ILE A 12 2.06 3.06 1.47
C ILE A 12 2.61 1.94 0.56
N ARG A 13 3.62 2.25 -0.27
CA ARG A 13 4.30 1.25 -1.11
C ARG A 13 5.00 0.19 -0.26
N GLU A 14 5.62 0.58 0.86
CA GLU A 14 6.22 -0.35 1.83
C GLU A 14 5.16 -1.28 2.46
N LEU A 15 4.01 -0.76 2.88
CA LEU A 15 2.90 -1.55 3.40
C LEU A 15 2.40 -2.60 2.39
N ARG A 16 2.29 -2.22 1.12
CA ARG A 16 1.92 -3.16 0.04
C ARG A 16 2.92 -4.31 -0.05
N ARG A 17 4.22 -3.98 -0.09
CA ARG A 17 5.30 -4.97 -0.20
C ARG A 17 5.28 -5.95 0.97
N VAL A 18 5.20 -5.45 2.20
CA VAL A 18 5.15 -6.28 3.41
C VAL A 18 3.91 -7.17 3.45
N ALA A 19 2.75 -6.66 3.00
CA ALA A 19 1.53 -7.47 2.92
C ALA A 19 1.65 -8.58 1.86
N GLU A 20 2.27 -8.32 0.71
CA GLU A 20 2.56 -9.33 -0.31
C GLU A 20 3.54 -10.39 0.22
N GLU A 21 4.63 -9.99 0.87
CA GLU A 21 5.57 -10.91 1.53
C GLU A 21 4.88 -11.79 2.58
N LEU A 22 3.96 -11.22 3.38
CA LEU A 22 3.17 -11.98 4.35
C LEU A 22 2.24 -12.99 3.67
N LYS A 23 1.69 -12.65 2.49
CA LYS A 23 0.91 -13.56 1.67
C LYS A 23 1.74 -14.76 1.21
N ASP A 24 2.97 -14.51 0.80
CA ASP A 24 3.86 -15.54 0.27
C ASP A 24 4.32 -16.51 1.37
N ILE A 25 4.59 -16.00 2.58
CA ILE A 25 5.06 -16.82 3.71
C ILE A 25 3.92 -17.60 4.38
N GLY A 26 2.71 -17.05 4.43
CA GLY A 26 1.59 -17.62 5.21
C GLY A 26 0.30 -17.84 4.42
N GLY A 27 0.34 -17.83 3.09
CA GLY A 27 -0.85 -17.89 2.24
C GLY A 27 -1.62 -19.21 2.27
N ASP A 28 -1.00 -20.27 2.78
CA ASP A 28 -1.62 -21.58 3.05
C ASP A 28 -2.50 -21.57 4.31
N ILE A 29 -2.31 -20.60 5.20
CA ILE A 29 -3.17 -20.36 6.35
C ILE A 29 -4.34 -19.47 5.92
N GLU A 30 -5.53 -20.06 5.78
CA GLU A 30 -6.74 -19.35 5.31
C GLU A 30 -7.03 -18.04 6.06
N ALA A 31 -6.79 -18.01 7.38
CA ALA A 31 -6.96 -16.81 8.19
C ALA A 31 -5.94 -15.72 7.80
N VAL A 32 -4.68 -16.07 7.52
CA VAL A 32 -3.65 -15.13 7.07
C VAL A 32 -4.01 -14.62 5.67
N ARG A 33 -4.34 -15.52 4.74
CA ARG A 33 -4.76 -15.15 3.36
C ARG A 33 -5.87 -14.11 3.36
N ARG A 34 -6.96 -14.33 4.11
CA ARG A 34 -8.09 -13.38 4.20
C ARG A 34 -7.71 -12.04 4.82
N ASN A 35 -6.85 -12.05 5.84
CA ASN A 35 -6.39 -10.81 6.47
C ASN A 35 -5.50 -10.01 5.54
N VAL A 36 -4.58 -10.67 4.84
CA VAL A 36 -3.70 -10.05 3.86
C VAL A 36 -4.49 -9.48 2.68
N GLU A 37 -5.48 -10.20 2.15
CA GLU A 37 -6.36 -9.69 1.08
C GLU A 37 -7.09 -8.41 1.50
N ARG A 38 -7.59 -8.35 2.75
CA ARG A 38 -8.24 -7.15 3.29
C ARG A 38 -7.25 -5.99 3.50
N ILE A 39 -6.03 -6.28 3.96
CA ILE A 39 -4.98 -5.25 4.08
C ILE A 39 -4.64 -4.68 2.70
N LEU A 40 -4.42 -5.55 1.70
CA LEU A 40 -4.10 -5.13 0.34
C LEU A 40 -5.22 -4.28 -0.28
N ALA A 41 -6.48 -4.60 0.00
CA ALA A 41 -7.62 -3.77 -0.43
C ALA A 41 -7.56 -2.36 0.18
N SER A 42 -7.32 -2.25 1.49
CA SER A 42 -7.17 -0.95 2.15
C SER A 42 -5.95 -0.16 1.66
N VAL A 43 -4.81 -0.84 1.46
CA VAL A 43 -3.59 -0.23 0.91
C VAL A 43 -3.84 0.30 -0.49
N ARG A 44 -4.58 -0.43 -1.34
CA ARG A 44 -4.93 0.05 -2.68
C ARG A 44 -5.75 1.34 -2.67
N ILE A 45 -6.64 1.51 -1.69
CA ILE A 45 -7.37 2.79 -1.53
C ILE A 45 -6.40 3.92 -1.13
N LEU A 46 -5.46 3.65 -0.23
CA LEU A 46 -4.44 4.64 0.15
C LEU A 46 -3.55 5.02 -1.04
N GLU A 47 -3.18 4.06 -1.90
CA GLU A 47 -2.45 4.34 -3.14
C GLU A 47 -3.21 5.32 -4.04
N LEU A 48 -4.51 5.07 -4.29
CA LEU A 48 -5.35 5.97 -5.08
C LEU A 48 -5.53 7.35 -4.43
N ASN A 49 -5.47 7.43 -3.09
CA ASN A 49 -5.70 8.69 -2.37
C ASN A 49 -4.44 9.55 -2.22
N ILE A 50 -3.25 8.92 -2.23
CA ILE A 50 -1.99 9.60 -1.93
C ILE A 50 -1.00 9.49 -3.08
N CYS A 51 -0.75 8.29 -3.62
CA CYS A 51 0.22 8.12 -4.70
C CYS A 51 -0.26 8.83 -5.98
N ASP A 52 -1.54 8.70 -6.33
CA ASP A 52 -2.10 9.40 -7.51
C ASP A 52 -2.04 10.93 -7.34
N VAL A 53 -2.18 11.43 -6.11
CA VAL A 53 -2.07 12.87 -5.80
C VAL A 53 -0.60 13.32 -5.79
N GLU A 54 0.33 12.49 -5.28
CA GLU A 54 1.77 12.71 -5.34
C GLU A 54 2.23 12.87 -6.79
N ASP A 55 1.75 12.01 -7.68
CA ASP A 55 2.09 12.04 -9.10
C ASP A 55 1.55 13.32 -9.78
N LEU A 56 0.31 13.72 -9.47
CA LEU A 56 -0.26 14.97 -10.00
C LEU A 56 0.51 16.21 -9.54
N GLU A 57 0.94 16.29 -8.28
CA GLU A 57 1.71 17.42 -7.74
C GLU A 57 3.13 17.50 -8.32
N ARG A 58 3.69 16.38 -8.80
CA ARG A 58 5.01 16.35 -9.46
C ARG A 58 4.99 16.94 -10.87
N ASP A 59 3.82 16.94 -11.52
CA ASP A 59 3.62 17.38 -12.90
C ASP A 59 3.17 18.86 -13.03
N VAL A 60 3.11 19.61 -11.91
CA VAL A 60 2.74 21.04 -11.85
C VAL A 60 3.93 21.93 -11.50
#